data_AF-A0A3D5UYQ9-F1
#
_entry.id   AF-A0A3D5UYQ9-F1
#
_cell.length_a   1.000
_cell.length_b   1.000
_cell.length_c   1.000
_cell.angle_alpha   90.00
_cell.angle_beta   90.00
_cell.angle_gamma   90.00
#
_symmetry.space_group_name_H-M   'P 1'
#
loop_
_entity.id
_entity.type
_entity.pdbx_description
1 polymer ?
#
loop_
_entity_poly.entity_id
_entity_poly.type
_entity_poly.pdbx_seq_one_letter_code
_entity_poly.pdbx_strand_id
1 'polypeptide(L)'
;KLAPEERDIIEDWAAAVFQTLLFNLVNPEQKKLIYADFGLDWREVQAEMLEAVTDEDRREGMKDAANVFRVLVKTLLKAGIITDRTRAFYATYVDMEELKDEDDRMVGDDIAEQGIEFLKTVNFANKKNPMHSAAAE
;
A
#
# COMPACT_ATOMS: atom_id res chain seq x y z
N LYS A 1 -3.01 -8.35 -23.13
CA LYS A 1 -4.23 -7.80 -22.48
C LYS A 1 -5.13 -8.99 -22.17
N LEU A 2 -5.69 -9.05 -20.96
CA LEU A 2 -6.63 -10.09 -20.54
C LEU A 2 -7.90 -10.07 -21.41
N ALA A 3 -8.58 -11.21 -21.54
CA ALA A 3 -9.92 -11.23 -22.11
C ALA A 3 -10.89 -10.42 -21.22
N PRO A 4 -11.96 -9.82 -21.77
CA PRO A 4 -12.91 -9.04 -20.98
C PRO A 4 -13.47 -9.81 -19.78
N GLU A 5 -13.85 -11.07 -19.97
CA GLU A 5 -14.43 -11.92 -18.94
C GLU A 5 -13.43 -12.22 -17.81
N GLU A 6 -12.17 -12.48 -18.16
CA GLU A 6 -11.10 -12.71 -17.17
C GLU A 6 -10.78 -11.46 -16.37
N ARG A 7 -10.75 -10.30 -17.04
CA ARG A 7 -10.52 -9.01 -16.38
C ARG A 7 -11.66 -8.69 -15.42
N ASP A 8 -12.91 -8.90 -15.83
CA ASP A 8 -14.07 -8.57 -15.01
C ASP A 8 -14.11 -9.43 -13.72
N ILE A 9 -13.71 -10.71 -13.81
CA ILE A 9 -13.54 -11.57 -12.62
C ILE A 9 -12.45 -11.02 -11.69
N ILE A 10 -11.30 -10.61 -12.24
CA ILE A 10 -10.20 -10.06 -11.45
C ILE A 10 -10.60 -8.72 -10.82
N GLU A 11 -11.35 -7.88 -11.53
CA GLU A 11 -11.86 -6.60 -11.05
C GLU A 11 -12.84 -6.79 -9.87
N ASP A 12 -13.79 -7.70 -10.01
CA ASP A 12 -14.76 -8.02 -8.96
C ASP A 12 -14.06 -8.60 -7.72
N TRP A 13 -13.09 -9.49 -7.92
CA TRP A 13 -12.28 -10.03 -6.83
C TRP A 13 -11.45 -8.94 -6.13
N ALA A 14 -10.81 -8.04 -6.90
CA ALA A 14 -10.03 -6.94 -6.35
C ALA A 14 -10.88 -6.00 -5.48
N ALA A 15 -12.10 -5.68 -5.91
CA ALA A 15 -13.04 -4.86 -5.15
C ALA A 15 -13.44 -5.54 -3.82
N ALA A 16 -13.75 -6.84 -3.87
CA ALA A 16 -14.09 -7.62 -2.68
C ALA A 16 -12.93 -7.71 -1.67
N VAL A 17 -11.71 -7.93 -2.17
CA VAL A 17 -10.50 -7.95 -1.34
C VAL A 17 -10.22 -6.58 -0.72
N PHE A 18 -10.33 -5.50 -1.51
CA PHE A 18 -10.16 -4.14 -1.01
C PHE A 18 -11.10 -3.85 0.16
N GLN A 19 -12.40 -4.12 -0.01
CA GLN A 19 -13.40 -3.91 1.04
C GLN A 19 -13.07 -4.71 2.30
N THR A 20 -12.71 -5.98 2.13
CA THR A 20 -12.38 -6.88 3.24
C THR A 20 -11.17 -6.37 4.03
N LEU A 21 -10.11 -5.97 3.33
CA LEU A 21 -8.89 -5.45 3.97
C LEU A 21 -9.16 -4.12 4.67
N LEU A 22 -9.95 -3.23 4.06
CA LEU A 22 -10.27 -1.91 4.61
C LEU A 22 -10.89 -2.01 6.01
N PHE A 23 -11.82 -2.94 6.21
CA PHE A 23 -12.48 -3.14 7.50
C PHE A 23 -11.70 -4.06 8.45
N ASN A 24 -10.90 -4.99 7.93
CA ASN A 24 -10.12 -5.90 8.78
C ASN A 24 -8.93 -5.22 9.45
N LEU A 25 -8.22 -4.31 8.78
CA LEU A 25 -6.99 -3.71 9.34
C LEU A 25 -7.25 -2.92 10.63
N VAL A 26 -8.47 -2.41 10.77
CA VAL A 26 -8.92 -1.64 11.94
C VAL A 26 -9.78 -2.45 12.90
N ASN A 27 -9.99 -3.75 12.64
CA ASN A 27 -10.94 -4.57 13.41
C ASN A 27 -10.50 -4.70 14.89
N PRO A 28 -11.30 -4.18 15.85
CA PRO A 28 -10.96 -4.22 17.26
C PRO A 28 -10.87 -5.63 17.85
N GLU A 29 -11.62 -6.60 17.32
CA GLU A 29 -11.56 -7.99 17.75
C GLU A 29 -10.15 -8.58 17.60
N GLN A 30 -9.46 -8.24 16.51
CA GLN A 30 -8.08 -8.70 16.26
C GLN A 30 -7.08 -8.09 17.25
N LYS A 31 -7.43 -6.98 17.91
CA LYS A 31 -6.61 -6.26 18.88
C LYS A 31 -7.08 -6.47 20.32
N LYS A 32 -8.00 -7.41 20.58
CA LYS A 32 -8.60 -7.64 21.91
C LYS A 32 -7.60 -7.83 23.05
N LEU A 33 -6.44 -8.43 22.78
CA LEU A 33 -5.38 -8.60 23.78
C LEU A 33 -4.77 -7.26 24.19
N ILE A 34 -4.55 -6.37 23.22
CA ILE A 34 -4.00 -5.03 23.46
C ILE A 34 -5.00 -4.22 24.29
N TYR A 35 -6.29 -4.25 23.94
CA TYR A 35 -7.31 -3.51 24.69
C TYR A 35 -7.46 -3.99 26.14
N ALA A 36 -7.35 -5.31 26.37
CA ALA A 36 -7.39 -5.88 27.71
C ALA A 36 -6.26 -5.35 28.62
N ASP A 37 -5.06 -5.09 28.07
CA ASP A 37 -3.93 -4.53 28.82
C ASP A 37 -4.21 -3.11 29.37
N PHE A 38 -5.16 -2.39 28.75
CA PHE A 38 -5.62 -1.07 29.20
C PHE A 38 -6.99 -1.11 29.91
N GLY A 39 -7.54 -2.31 30.17
CA GLY A 39 -8.83 -2.48 30.83
C GLY A 39 -10.05 -2.15 29.96
N LEU A 40 -9.91 -2.21 28.63
CA LEU A 40 -10.98 -1.91 27.67
C LEU A 40 -11.61 -3.20 27.11
N ASP A 41 -12.94 -3.26 26.99
CA ASP A 41 -13.63 -4.33 26.23
C ASP A 41 -13.59 -4.01 24.73
N TRP A 42 -13.05 -4.94 23.93
CA TRP A 42 -12.97 -4.79 22.48
C TRP A 42 -14.34 -4.62 21.81
N ARG A 43 -15.43 -5.12 22.41
CA ARG A 43 -16.78 -4.93 21.89
C ARG A 43 -17.25 -3.49 22.05
N GLU A 44 -16.95 -2.87 23.18
CA GLU A 44 -17.23 -1.45 23.44
C GLU A 44 -16.40 -0.60 22.49
N VAL A 45 -15.10 -0.88 22.37
CA VAL A 45 -14.22 -0.21 21.40
C VAL A 45 -14.75 -0.34 19.97
N GLN A 46 -15.27 -1.51 19.58
CA GLN A 46 -15.86 -1.70 18.26
C GLN A 46 -17.12 -0.85 18.04
N ALA A 47 -18.02 -0.79 19.03
CA ALA A 47 -19.21 0.04 18.93
C ALA A 47 -18.84 1.52 18.78
N GLU A 48 -17.93 2.02 19.62
CA GLU A 48 -17.42 3.39 19.58
C GLU A 48 -16.72 3.69 18.24
N MET A 49 -15.90 2.78 17.73
CA MET A 49 -15.22 2.97 16.43
C MET A 49 -16.21 2.98 15.26
N LEU A 50 -17.28 2.19 15.30
CA LEU A 50 -18.30 2.21 14.25
C LEU A 50 -19.08 3.54 14.23
N GLU A 51 -19.29 4.14 15.39
CA GLU A 51 -19.94 5.46 15.51
C GLU A 51 -18.99 6.61 15.15
N ALA A 52 -17.72 6.51 15.55
CA ALA A 52 -16.73 7.58 15.38
C ALA A 52 -16.03 7.60 14.02
N VAL A 53 -15.85 6.44 13.36
CA VAL A 53 -15.11 6.37 12.08
C VAL A 53 -16.08 6.36 10.91
N THR A 54 -16.34 7.57 10.40
CA THR A 54 -17.19 7.80 9.24
C THR A 54 -16.44 7.56 7.92
N ASP A 55 -17.17 7.55 6.81
CA ASP A 55 -16.55 7.50 5.48
C ASP A 55 -15.76 8.76 5.15
N GLU A 56 -16.08 9.90 5.79
CA GLU A 56 -15.31 11.14 5.68
C GLU A 56 -13.94 11.00 6.34
N ASP A 57 -13.87 10.39 7.53
CA ASP A 57 -12.60 10.09 8.21
C ASP A 57 -11.73 9.13 7.38
N ARG A 58 -12.36 8.12 6.78
CA ARG A 58 -11.69 7.20 5.85
C ARG A 58 -11.14 7.96 4.65
N ARG A 59 -11.96 8.81 4.02
CA ARG A 59 -11.56 9.63 2.86
C ARG A 59 -10.41 10.57 3.20
N GLU A 60 -10.44 11.20 4.37
CA GLU A 60 -9.35 12.07 4.83
C GLU A 60 -8.05 11.29 5.00
N GLY A 61 -8.10 10.12 5.66
CA GLY A 61 -6.94 9.25 5.81
C GLY A 61 -6.38 8.74 4.47
N MET A 62 -7.22 8.62 3.44
CA MET A 62 -6.80 8.24 2.09
C MET A 62 -6.16 9.37 1.28
N LYS A 63 -6.09 10.61 1.79
CA LYS A 63 -5.31 11.68 1.16
C LYS A 63 -3.81 11.53 1.37
N ASP A 64 -3.40 10.81 2.40
CA ASP A 64 -1.98 10.53 2.64
C ASP A 64 -1.44 9.61 1.54
N ALA A 65 -0.40 10.07 0.84
CA ALA A 65 0.29 9.31 -0.21
C ALA A 65 0.91 8.01 0.34
N ALA A 66 1.25 7.95 1.62
CA ALA A 66 1.78 6.76 2.29
C ALA A 66 0.68 5.77 2.73
N ASN A 67 -0.61 6.12 2.58
CA ASN A 67 -1.69 5.22 2.93
C ASN A 67 -1.69 3.98 2.02
N VAL A 68 -1.56 2.79 2.62
CA VAL A 68 -1.47 1.52 1.92
C VAL A 68 -2.67 1.24 0.99
N PHE A 69 -3.87 1.67 1.38
CA PHE A 69 -5.07 1.48 0.57
C PHE A 69 -5.10 2.45 -0.62
N ARG A 70 -4.65 3.70 -0.43
CA ARG A 70 -4.48 4.66 -1.54
C ARG A 70 -3.50 4.10 -2.58
N VAL A 71 -2.36 3.58 -2.11
CA VAL A 71 -1.36 2.92 -2.97
C VAL A 71 -1.94 1.70 -3.69
N LEU A 72 -2.74 0.88 -3.01
CA LEU A 72 -3.43 -0.25 -3.61
C LEU A 72 -4.39 0.20 -4.73
N VAL A 73 -5.24 1.20 -4.48
CA VAL A 73 -6.17 1.71 -5.51
C VAL A 73 -5.41 2.28 -6.70
N LYS A 74 -4.34 3.07 -6.47
CA LYS A 74 -3.45 3.56 -7.53
C LYS A 74 -2.91 2.43 -8.39
N THR A 75 -2.43 1.36 -7.75
CA THR A 75 -1.85 0.20 -8.43
C THR A 75 -2.88 -0.50 -9.31
N LEU A 76 -4.09 -0.74 -8.78
CA LEU A 76 -5.18 -1.36 -9.53
C LEU A 76 -5.65 -0.48 -10.71
N LEU A 77 -5.65 0.84 -10.53
CA LEU A 77 -5.99 1.82 -11.56
C LEU A 77 -4.95 1.84 -12.69
N LYS A 78 -3.66 1.97 -12.36
CA LYS A 78 -2.55 2.00 -13.32
C LYS A 78 -2.38 0.66 -14.06
N ALA A 79 -2.69 -0.46 -13.41
CA ALA A 79 -2.73 -1.78 -14.02
C ALA A 79 -3.91 -2.00 -14.99
N GLY A 80 -4.88 -1.07 -15.02
CA GLY A 80 -6.09 -1.19 -15.83
C GLY A 80 -7.06 -2.28 -15.33
N ILE A 81 -6.97 -2.63 -14.05
CA ILE A 81 -7.91 -3.54 -13.38
C ILE A 81 -9.20 -2.79 -13.03
N ILE A 82 -9.08 -1.55 -12.52
CA ILE A 82 -10.24 -0.69 -12.28
C ILE A 82 -10.74 -0.18 -13.63
N THR A 83 -11.99 -0.53 -13.96
CA THR A 83 -12.72 -0.01 -15.10
C THR A 83 -13.86 0.89 -14.65
N ASP A 84 -14.67 1.36 -15.59
CA ASP A 84 -15.87 2.14 -15.27
C ASP A 84 -16.88 1.35 -14.42
N ARG A 85 -16.83 0.01 -14.43
CA ARG A 85 -17.70 -0.86 -13.61
C ARG A 85 -17.49 -0.64 -12.12
N THR A 86 -16.24 -0.60 -11.66
CA THR A 86 -15.91 -0.47 -10.23
C THR A 86 -15.37 0.90 -9.83
N ARG A 87 -15.13 1.82 -10.78
CA ARG A 87 -14.62 3.17 -10.49
C ARG A 87 -15.42 3.89 -9.40
N ALA A 88 -16.75 3.83 -9.44
CA ALA A 88 -17.61 4.50 -8.47
C ALA A 88 -17.45 3.94 -7.04
N PHE A 89 -17.14 2.65 -6.89
CA PHE A 89 -16.89 2.04 -5.59
C PHE A 89 -15.65 2.64 -4.94
N TYR A 90 -14.54 2.74 -5.66
CA TYR A 90 -13.30 3.34 -5.16
C TYR A 90 -13.42 4.86 -4.95
N ALA A 91 -14.18 5.55 -5.81
CA ALA A 91 -14.43 6.99 -5.71
C ALA A 91 -15.12 7.42 -4.40
N THR A 92 -15.70 6.49 -3.65
CA THR A 92 -16.21 6.71 -2.29
C THR A 92 -15.09 7.13 -1.33
N TYR A 93 -13.88 6.60 -1.51
CA TYR A 93 -12.78 6.75 -0.56
C TYR A 93 -11.61 7.58 -1.09
N VAL A 94 -11.44 7.67 -2.42
CA VAL A 94 -10.32 8.38 -3.06
C VAL A 94 -10.78 9.26 -4.21
N ASP A 95 -10.02 10.31 -4.51
CA ASP A 95 -10.17 11.05 -5.77
C ASP A 95 -9.51 10.25 -6.91
N MET A 96 -10.35 9.72 -7.80
CA MET A 96 -9.91 8.85 -8.89
C MET A 96 -9.20 9.60 -10.02
N GLU A 97 -9.47 10.90 -10.19
CA GLU A 97 -8.80 11.70 -11.22
C GLU A 97 -7.43 12.16 -10.71
N GLU A 98 -7.34 12.60 -9.45
CA GLU A 98 -6.06 12.91 -8.80
C GLU A 98 -5.10 11.70 -8.88
N LEU A 99 -5.57 10.51 -8.51
CA LEU A 99 -4.78 9.28 -8.53
C LEU A 99 -4.29 8.87 -9.91
N LYS A 100 -5.07 9.17 -10.95
CA LYS A 100 -4.74 8.85 -12.33
C LYS A 100 -3.61 9.74 -12.85
N ASP A 101 -3.68 11.02 -12.49
CA ASP A 101 -2.73 12.05 -12.93
C ASP A 101 -1.45 12.08 -12.07
N GLU A 102 -1.48 11.43 -10.90
CA GLU A 102 -0.29 11.26 -10.07
C GLU A 102 0.79 10.41 -10.76
N ASP A 103 2.03 10.87 -10.68
CA ASP A 103 3.21 10.21 -11.27
C ASP A 103 3.40 8.80 -10.70
N ASP A 104 3.96 7.89 -11.50
CA ASP A 104 4.26 6.52 -11.07
C ASP A 104 5.43 6.46 -10.06
N ARG A 105 6.18 7.56 -9.94
CA ARG A 105 7.26 7.73 -8.99
C ARG A 105 6.77 7.48 -7.56
N MET A 106 7.40 6.51 -6.89
CA MET A 106 7.23 6.23 -5.47
C MET A 106 8.42 6.78 -4.69
N VAL A 107 8.23 7.16 -3.42
CA VAL A 107 9.35 7.57 -2.53
C VAL A 107 10.44 6.48 -2.43
N GLY A 108 10.05 5.21 -2.59
CA GLY A 108 10.96 4.08 -2.63
C GLY A 108 11.94 4.08 -3.81
N ASP A 109 11.60 4.72 -4.93
CA ASP A 109 12.46 4.76 -6.12
C ASP A 109 13.73 5.58 -5.84
N ASP A 110 13.57 6.74 -5.19
CA ASP A 110 14.69 7.61 -4.81
C ASP A 110 15.59 6.94 -3.75
N ILE A 111 14.99 6.24 -2.79
CA ILE A 111 15.72 5.50 -1.75
C ILE A 111 16.49 4.33 -2.39
N ALA A 112 15.88 3.61 -3.33
CA ALA A 112 16.53 2.53 -4.05
C ALA A 112 17.69 3.04 -4.92
N GLU A 113 17.51 4.18 -5.61
CA GLU A 113 18.56 4.81 -6.42
C GLU A 113 19.77 5.22 -5.56
N GLN A 114 19.53 5.88 -4.42
CA GLN A 114 20.58 6.22 -3.46
C GLN A 114 21.28 4.97 -2.89
N GLY A 115 20.52 3.92 -2.59
CA GLY A 115 21.06 2.64 -2.14
C GLY A 115 21.95 1.98 -3.21
N ILE A 116 21.56 2.03 -4.48
CA ILE A 116 22.36 1.53 -5.60
C ILE A 116 23.65 2.34 -5.77
N GLU A 117 23.59 3.68 -5.70
CA GLU A 117 24.78 4.53 -5.75
C GLU A 117 25.75 4.20 -4.62
N PHE A 118 25.25 4.07 -3.39
CA PHE A 118 26.06 3.65 -2.26
C PHE A 118 26.71 2.28 -2.49
N LEU A 119 25.95 1.27 -2.95
CA LEU A 119 26.48 -0.07 -3.24
C LEU A 119 27.55 -0.06 -4.34
N LYS A 120 27.43 0.81 -5.36
CA LYS A 120 28.49 1.02 -6.36
C LYS A 120 29.76 1.49 -5.69
N THR A 121 29.71 2.48 -4.79
CA THR A 121 30.91 2.97 -4.08
C THR A 121 31.62 1.85 -3.31
N VAL A 122 30.87 1.00 -2.61
CA VAL A 122 31.41 -0.14 -1.84
C VAL A 122 32.06 -1.18 -2.78
N ASN A 123 31.37 -1.56 -3.86
CA ASN A 123 31.90 -2.55 -4.81
C ASN A 123 33.14 -2.06 -5.57
N PHE A 124 33.22 -0.77 -5.91
CA PHE A 124 34.39 -0.20 -6.57
C PHE A 124 35.52 0.19 -5.60
N ALA A 125 35.21 0.41 -4.31
CA ALA A 125 36.23 0.55 -3.27
C ALA A 125 37.03 -0.75 -3.09
N ASN A 126 36.37 -1.91 -3.13
CA ASN A 126 37.03 -3.22 -3.05
C ASN A 126 37.83 -3.61 -4.31
N LYS A 127 37.51 -3.05 -5.49
CA LYS A 127 38.31 -3.27 -6.72
C LYS A 127 39.62 -2.49 -6.77
N LYS A 128 39.81 -1.48 -5.90
CA LYS A 128 41.03 -0.67 -5.86
C LYS A 128 42.19 -1.32 -5.11
N ASN A 129 42.07 -2.56 -4.63
CA ASN A 129 43.18 -3.31 -4.05
C ASN A 129 43.54 -4.58 -4.85
N PRO A 130 44.23 -4.46 -6.01
CA PRO A 130 44.85 -5.60 -6.68
C PRO A 130 46.19 -6.04 -6.05
N MET A 131 46.60 -5.49 -4.91
CA MET A 131 47.90 -5.78 -4.29
C MET A 131 47.79 -6.65 -3.03
N HIS A 132 47.26 -7.88 -3.13
CA HIS A 132 47.52 -8.90 -2.11
C HIS A 132 47.37 -10.36 -2.58
N SER A 133 47.81 -10.70 -3.79
CA SER A 133 48.10 -12.11 -4.13
C SER A 133 49.31 -12.30 -5.05
N ALA A 134 50.28 -11.39 -4.99
CA ALA A 134 51.60 -11.58 -5.57
C ALA A 134 52.67 -11.43 -4.47
N ALA A 135 52.64 -12.32 -3.49
CA ALA A 135 53.74 -12.56 -2.54
C ALA A 135 53.48 -13.86 -1.77
N ALA A 136 53.78 -14.99 -2.39
CA ALA A 136 54.16 -16.24 -1.72
C ALA A 136 54.77 -17.16 -2.79
N GLU A 137 56.09 -16.99 -2.99
CA GLU A 137 56.96 -18.09 -3.38
C GLU A 137 56.98 -19.18 -2.30
#